data_AF-A0A2D4F308-F1
#
_entry.id   AF-A0A2D4F308-F1
#
_cell.length_a   1.000
_cell.length_b   1.000
_cell.length_c   1.000
_cell.angle_alpha   90.00
_cell.angle_beta   90.00
_cell.angle_gamma   90.00
#
_symmetry.space_group_name_H-M   'P 1'
#
loop_
_entity.id
_entity.type
_entity.pdbx_description
1 polymer ?
#
loop_
_entity_poly.entity_id
_entity_poly.type
_entity_poly.pdbx_seq_one_letter_code
_entity_poly.pdbx_strand_id
1 'polypeptide(L)'
;IILSQLQHEKKYDIYFTDGKIYALYRKLLQHECPLCPDSRAFPAIVELEQHMRKQHELFCCKLCVKHLKIFTYERKWYSRKDLARHRIHGDPDDTSHRGHPLCKFCDERYLDNDELLKHLRRDHYFCHFCDSDGAQEYYSDYEYLREHFREKHFLCEEGRCSTEQFTHAFRTEIDYKAHKTACHSKNRAEARQNRQIDLQFN
;
A
#
# COMPACT_ATOMS: atom_id res chain seq x y z
N ILE A 1 -19.09 22.01 37.28
CA ILE A 1 -19.95 20.87 36.88
C ILE A 1 -19.51 19.67 37.72
N ILE A 2 -20.41 19.02 38.45
CA ILE A 2 -20.07 17.86 39.29
C ILE A 2 -20.03 16.63 38.37
N LEU A 3 -18.84 16.07 38.13
CA LEU A 3 -18.64 14.96 37.18
C LEU A 3 -19.44 13.69 37.54
N SER A 4 -19.73 13.46 38.82
CA SER A 4 -20.49 12.29 39.28
C SER A 4 -21.97 12.29 38.89
N GLN A 5 -22.49 13.41 38.37
CA GLN A 5 -23.87 13.54 37.89
C GLN A 5 -24.00 13.35 36.37
N LEU A 6 -22.87 13.18 35.67
CA LEU A 6 -22.83 13.03 34.21
C LEU A 6 -22.84 11.55 33.82
N GLN A 7 -23.42 11.24 32.66
CA GLN A 7 -23.32 9.91 32.07
C GLN A 7 -21.89 9.72 31.52
N HIS A 8 -21.27 8.58 31.79
CA HIS A 8 -19.85 8.33 31.50
C HIS A 8 -19.64 7.12 30.60
N GLU A 9 -19.04 7.34 29.42
CA GLU A 9 -18.52 6.28 28.57
C GLU A 9 -17.05 6.01 28.94
N LYS A 10 -16.85 4.95 29.72
CA LYS A 10 -15.55 4.60 30.30
C LYS A 10 -14.47 4.30 29.26
N LYS A 11 -14.84 3.73 28.11
CA LYS A 11 -13.85 3.28 27.11
C LYS A 11 -13.06 4.43 26.50
N TYR A 12 -13.70 5.59 26.37
CA TYR A 12 -13.12 6.78 25.73
C TYR A 12 -12.98 7.97 26.69
N ASP A 13 -13.34 7.76 27.96
CA ASP A 13 -13.39 8.78 29.01
C ASP A 13 -14.19 10.03 28.61
N ILE A 14 -15.38 9.80 28.03
CA ILE A 14 -16.28 10.87 27.57
C ILE A 14 -17.43 11.02 28.57
N TYR A 15 -17.70 12.25 28.99
CA TYR A 15 -18.79 12.60 29.89
C TYR A 15 -19.89 13.36 29.13
N PHE A 16 -21.13 12.94 29.33
CA PHE A 16 -22.31 13.51 28.69
C PHE A 16 -23.19 14.22 29.71
N THR A 17 -23.56 15.46 29.41
CA THR A 17 -24.47 16.29 30.21
C THR A 17 -25.95 15.97 29.95
N ASP A 18 -26.28 15.51 28.74
CA ASP A 18 -27.64 15.12 28.35
C ASP A 18 -27.74 13.60 28.15
N GLY A 19 -28.64 12.97 28.89
CA GLY A 19 -28.95 11.55 28.76
C GLY A 19 -29.46 11.15 27.37
N LYS A 20 -30.11 12.06 26.64
CA LYS A 20 -30.56 11.82 25.25
C LYS A 20 -29.38 11.70 24.31
N ILE A 21 -28.38 12.59 24.44
CA ILE A 21 -27.16 12.54 23.63
C ILE A 21 -26.38 11.27 23.93
N TYR A 22 -26.28 10.89 25.21
CA TYR A 22 -25.65 9.63 25.59
C TYR A 22 -26.35 8.42 24.97
N ALA A 23 -27.68 8.39 24.95
CA ALA A 23 -28.44 7.32 24.30
C ALA A 23 -28.20 7.26 22.78
N LEU A 24 -28.19 8.41 22.09
CA LEU A 24 -27.89 8.49 20.65
C LEU A 24 -26.45 8.03 20.35
N TYR A 25 -25.48 8.46 21.16
CA TYR A 25 -24.09 8.01 21.06
C TYR A 25 -23.98 6.49 21.16
N ARG A 26 -24.61 5.88 22.17
CA ARG A 26 -24.63 4.42 22.34
C ARG A 26 -25.30 3.72 21.16
N LYS A 27 -26.35 4.31 20.59
CA LYS A 27 -27.04 3.78 19.40
C LYS A 27 -26.13 3.73 18.16
N LEU A 28 -25.34 4.77 17.91
CA LEU A 28 -24.39 4.81 16.78
C LEU A 28 -23.34 3.68 16.84
N LEU A 29 -23.01 3.23 18.04
CA LEU A 29 -22.02 2.17 18.27
C LEU A 29 -22.60 0.75 18.23
N GLN A 30 -23.92 0.60 18.13
CA GLN A 30 -24.54 -0.71 18.08
C GLN A 30 -24.28 -1.42 16.74
N HIS A 31 -24.12 -2.73 16.79
CA HIS A 31 -24.01 -3.57 15.60
C HIS A 31 -25.38 -4.19 15.32
N GLU A 32 -26.20 -3.54 14.51
CA GLU A 32 -27.55 -4.01 14.19
C GLU A 32 -27.62 -4.53 12.75
N CYS A 33 -28.49 -5.52 12.52
CA CYS A 33 -28.77 -5.99 11.18
C CYS A 33 -29.79 -5.05 10.52
N PRO A 34 -29.47 -4.43 9.37
CA PRO A 34 -30.41 -3.53 8.69
C PRO A 34 -31.61 -4.27 8.06
N LEU A 35 -31.53 -5.60 7.93
CA LEU A 35 -32.56 -6.44 7.31
C LEU A 35 -33.44 -7.18 8.33
N CYS A 36 -33.08 -7.14 9.62
CA CYS A 36 -33.83 -7.79 10.69
C CYS A 36 -34.16 -6.78 11.80
N PRO A 37 -35.25 -6.00 11.67
CA PRO A 37 -35.63 -4.97 12.64
C PRO A 37 -35.85 -5.50 14.05
N ASP A 38 -36.33 -6.74 14.16
CA ASP A 38 -36.62 -7.40 15.45
C ASP A 38 -35.39 -8.06 16.08
N SER A 39 -34.25 -8.10 15.38
CA SER A 39 -33.01 -8.65 15.92
C SER A 39 -32.45 -7.73 16.98
N ARG A 40 -32.01 -8.30 18.10
CA ARG A 40 -31.19 -7.57 19.07
C ARG A 40 -29.86 -7.16 18.43
N ALA A 41 -29.30 -6.05 18.91
CA ALA A 41 -27.96 -5.63 18.55
C ALA A 41 -26.94 -6.72 18.92
N PHE A 42 -26.01 -6.97 18.01
CA PHE A 42 -24.90 -7.90 18.20
C PHE A 42 -23.82 -7.24 19.08
N PRO A 43 -23.17 -8.00 19.96
CA PRO A 43 -22.14 -7.46 20.85
C PRO A 43 -20.82 -7.15 20.12
N ALA A 44 -20.56 -7.77 18.96
CA ALA A 44 -19.38 -7.53 18.14
C ALA A 44 -19.69 -7.58 16.64
N ILE A 45 -18.92 -6.83 15.85
CA ILE A 45 -19.07 -6.80 14.38
C ILE A 45 -18.90 -8.18 13.74
N VAL A 46 -18.01 -9.03 14.28
CA VAL A 46 -17.78 -10.39 13.76
C VAL A 46 -19.03 -11.25 13.87
N GLU A 47 -19.84 -11.06 14.91
CA GLU A 47 -21.10 -11.78 15.08
C GLU A 47 -22.15 -11.30 14.10
N LEU A 48 -22.21 -9.98 13.85
CA LEU A 48 -23.05 -9.43 12.80
C LEU A 48 -22.63 -9.95 11.42
N GLU A 49 -21.33 -10.01 11.10
CA GLU A 49 -20.82 -10.57 9.84
C GLU A 49 -21.23 -12.04 9.66
N GLN A 50 -21.17 -12.83 10.73
CA GLN A 50 -21.62 -14.22 10.70
C GLN A 50 -23.13 -14.33 10.48
N HIS A 51 -23.93 -13.47 11.14
CA HIS A 51 -25.37 -13.39 10.94
C HIS A 51 -25.69 -13.01 9.49
N MET A 52 -25.10 -11.94 8.96
CA MET A 52 -25.31 -11.45 7.60
C MET A 52 -24.98 -12.51 6.55
N ARG A 53 -23.88 -13.26 6.76
CA ARG A 53 -23.52 -14.37 5.88
C ARG A 53 -24.53 -15.52 5.94
N LYS A 54 -25.00 -15.90 7.13
CA LYS A 54 -25.85 -17.10 7.32
C LYS A 54 -27.32 -16.84 6.96
N GLN A 55 -27.84 -15.67 7.27
CA GLN A 55 -29.27 -15.36 7.12
C GLN A 55 -29.57 -14.62 5.81
N HIS A 56 -28.62 -13.83 5.31
CA HIS A 56 -28.86 -12.93 4.17
C HIS A 56 -27.95 -13.22 2.98
N GLU A 57 -26.98 -14.14 3.10
CA GLU A 57 -25.94 -14.40 2.11
C GLU A 57 -25.19 -13.13 1.67
N LEU A 58 -25.04 -12.19 2.59
CA LEU A 58 -24.36 -10.92 2.39
C LEU A 58 -23.01 -10.86 3.10
N PHE A 59 -22.10 -10.10 2.52
CA PHE A 59 -20.70 -10.02 2.92
C PHE A 59 -20.22 -8.58 2.94
N CYS A 60 -19.33 -8.24 3.87
CA CYS A 60 -18.60 -6.96 3.86
C CYS A 60 -17.24 -7.12 3.16
N CYS A 61 -16.67 -6.02 2.69
CA CYS A 61 -15.29 -6.02 2.20
C CYS A 61 -14.30 -6.00 3.37
N LYS A 62 -13.43 -7.03 3.45
CA LYS A 62 -12.41 -7.15 4.51
C LYS A 62 -11.41 -5.99 4.54
N LEU A 63 -11.01 -5.47 3.38
CA LEU A 63 -10.12 -4.31 3.28
C LEU A 63 -10.80 -3.07 3.87
N CYS A 64 -12.07 -2.83 3.52
CA CYS A 64 -12.86 -1.74 4.09
C CYS A 64 -13.11 -1.90 5.59
N VAL A 65 -13.31 -3.11 6.10
CA VAL A 65 -13.47 -3.36 7.55
C VAL A 65 -12.18 -3.03 8.29
N LYS A 66 -11.03 -3.40 7.74
CA LYS A 66 -9.73 -3.17 8.36
C LYS A 66 -9.34 -1.69 8.40
N HIS A 67 -9.63 -0.93 7.34
CA HIS A 67 -9.07 0.41 7.20
C HIS A 67 -10.08 1.56 7.34
N LEU A 68 -11.37 1.35 7.02
CA LEU A 68 -12.37 2.41 7.14
C LEU A 68 -12.96 2.45 8.55
N LYS A 69 -12.74 3.59 9.22
CA LYS A 69 -13.29 3.91 10.55
C LYS A 69 -14.71 4.49 10.44
N ILE A 70 -15.62 3.69 9.89
CA ILE A 70 -17.04 4.03 9.75
C ILE A 70 -17.90 3.23 10.73
N PHE A 71 -19.08 3.74 11.04
CA PHE A 71 -20.02 3.03 11.89
C PHE A 71 -20.56 1.77 11.19
N THR A 72 -21.11 0.86 11.99
CA THR A 72 -21.58 -0.43 11.46
C THR A 72 -22.79 -0.27 10.55
N TYR A 73 -23.68 0.68 10.87
CA TYR A 73 -24.87 0.97 10.06
C TYR A 73 -24.52 1.65 8.72
N GLU A 74 -23.35 2.30 8.61
CA GLU A 74 -22.86 2.92 7.36
C GLU A 74 -22.19 1.90 6.44
N ARG A 75 -21.91 0.70 6.95
CA ARG A 75 -21.17 -0.31 6.22
C ARG A 75 -22.06 -0.98 5.19
N LYS A 76 -21.59 -0.98 3.93
CA LYS A 76 -22.26 -1.68 2.84
C LYS A 76 -22.09 -3.19 2.94
N TRP A 77 -23.15 -3.88 2.56
CA TRP A 77 -23.24 -5.34 2.49
C TRP A 77 -23.49 -5.74 1.05
N TYR A 78 -22.75 -6.73 0.59
CA TYR A 78 -22.66 -7.10 -0.81
C TYR A 78 -23.07 -8.56 -1.00
N SER A 79 -23.75 -8.85 -2.11
CA SER A 79 -23.78 -10.22 -2.62
C SER A 79 -22.36 -10.65 -3.05
N ARG A 80 -22.14 -11.94 -3.28
CA ARG A 80 -20.84 -12.43 -3.78
C ARG A 80 -20.40 -11.73 -5.08
N LYS A 81 -21.34 -11.52 -6.00
CA LYS A 81 -21.09 -10.86 -7.29
C LYS A 81 -20.74 -9.39 -7.09
N ASP A 82 -21.49 -8.70 -6.24
CA ASP A 82 -21.27 -7.27 -6.00
C ASP A 82 -19.97 -7.03 -5.24
N LEU A 83 -19.59 -7.94 -4.33
CA LEU A 83 -18.32 -7.85 -3.61
C LEU A 83 -17.12 -8.02 -4.54
N ALA A 84 -17.22 -8.93 -5.52
CA ALA A 84 -16.17 -9.11 -6.52
C ALA A 84 -16.03 -7.85 -7.39
N ARG A 85 -17.15 -7.27 -7.85
CA ARG A 85 -17.15 -6.00 -8.58
C ARG A 85 -16.57 -4.86 -7.74
N HIS A 86 -17.01 -4.72 -6.49
CA HIS A 86 -16.50 -3.72 -5.55
C HIS A 86 -14.97 -3.75 -5.45
N ARG A 87 -14.39 -4.95 -5.31
CA ARG A 87 -12.92 -5.11 -5.21
C ARG A 87 -12.16 -4.73 -6.47
N ILE A 88 -12.75 -4.88 -7.66
CA ILE A 88 -12.04 -4.68 -8.94
C ILE A 88 -12.32 -3.29 -9.53
N HIS A 89 -13.57 -2.84 -9.47
CA HIS A 89 -14.04 -1.64 -10.16
C HIS A 89 -14.65 -0.59 -9.21
N GLY A 90 -14.82 -0.93 -7.93
CA GLY A 90 -15.52 -0.07 -6.97
C GLY A 90 -17.03 -0.24 -7.01
N ASP A 91 -17.71 0.63 -6.28
CA ASP A 91 -19.17 0.67 -6.22
C ASP A 91 -19.71 1.57 -7.33
N PRO A 92 -20.81 1.19 -8.04
CA PRO A 92 -21.38 2.03 -9.10
C PRO A 92 -21.83 3.41 -8.62
N ASP A 93 -22.32 3.46 -7.39
CA ASP A 93 -22.89 4.68 -6.78
C ASP A 93 -21.82 5.54 -6.09
N ASP A 94 -20.56 5.10 -6.07
CA ASP A 94 -19.46 5.79 -5.41
C ASP A 94 -18.28 5.95 -6.36
N THR A 95 -18.16 7.14 -6.94
CA THR A 95 -17.09 7.48 -7.88
C THR A 95 -15.75 7.76 -7.20
N SER A 96 -15.73 7.90 -5.87
CA SER A 96 -14.53 8.24 -5.13
C SER A 96 -13.54 7.08 -5.03
N HIS A 97 -14.03 5.83 -5.08
CA HIS A 97 -13.20 4.64 -4.92
C HIS A 97 -13.38 3.70 -6.13
N ARG A 98 -12.34 3.58 -6.97
CA ARG A 98 -12.34 2.72 -8.18
C ARG A 98 -12.02 1.25 -7.90
N GLY A 99 -12.35 0.78 -6.70
CA GLY A 99 -11.98 -0.54 -6.20
C GLY A 99 -10.61 -0.58 -5.54
N HIS A 100 -10.17 -1.79 -5.19
CA HIS A 100 -8.96 -2.05 -4.42
C HIS A 100 -7.83 -2.47 -5.36
N PRO A 101 -6.80 -1.63 -5.56
CA PRO A 101 -5.75 -1.90 -6.53
C PRO A 101 -4.97 -3.16 -6.15
N LEU A 102 -4.61 -3.94 -7.16
CA LEU A 102 -3.86 -5.19 -7.04
C LEU A 102 -2.37 -4.89 -7.23
N CYS A 103 -1.52 -5.40 -6.35
CA CYS A 103 -0.10 -5.39 -6.60
C CYS A 103 0.22 -6.29 -7.79
N LYS A 104 0.96 -5.76 -8.77
CA LYS A 104 1.37 -6.48 -9.99
C LYS A 104 2.36 -7.62 -9.73
N PHE A 105 2.84 -7.79 -8.50
CA PHE A 105 3.86 -8.76 -8.12
C PHE A 105 3.41 -9.81 -7.11
N CYS A 106 2.56 -9.44 -6.13
CA CYS A 106 2.23 -10.34 -5.01
C CYS A 106 0.76 -10.82 -4.95
N ASP A 107 -0.07 -10.55 -5.97
CA ASP A 107 -1.51 -10.91 -6.01
C ASP A 107 -2.33 -10.45 -4.78
N GLU A 108 -1.82 -9.46 -4.05
CA GLU A 108 -2.51 -8.85 -2.91
C GLU A 108 -3.17 -7.53 -3.31
N ARG A 109 -4.37 -7.28 -2.76
CA ARG A 109 -5.11 -6.04 -2.95
C ARG A 109 -4.97 -5.10 -1.77
N TYR A 110 -4.88 -3.82 -2.07
CA TYR A 110 -4.70 -2.74 -1.11
C TYR A 110 -5.94 -1.85 -1.06
N LEU A 111 -6.12 -1.07 0.01
CA LEU A 111 -7.31 -0.23 0.18
C LEU A 111 -7.47 0.75 -0.99
N ASP A 112 -6.38 1.42 -1.33
CA ASP A 112 -6.29 2.47 -2.34
C ASP A 112 -4.87 2.47 -2.95
N ASN A 113 -4.63 3.40 -3.88
CA ASN A 113 -3.33 3.53 -4.53
C ASN A 113 -2.22 4.00 -3.58
N ASP A 114 -2.57 4.73 -2.51
CA ASP A 114 -1.58 5.22 -1.55
C ASP A 114 -1.03 4.07 -0.71
N GLU A 115 -1.90 3.19 -0.22
CA GLU A 115 -1.50 1.97 0.47
C GLU A 115 -0.74 1.00 -0.45
N LEU A 116 -1.15 0.88 -1.72
CA LEU A 116 -0.39 0.10 -2.70
C LEU A 116 1.01 0.69 -2.91
N LEU A 117 1.13 2.01 -3.04
CA LEU A 117 2.41 2.68 -3.26
C LEU A 117 3.36 2.53 -2.07
N LYS A 118 2.84 2.58 -0.84
CA LYS A 118 3.61 2.27 0.38
C LYS A 118 4.13 0.83 0.36
N HIS A 119 3.30 -0.13 -0.04
CA HIS A 119 3.71 -1.51 -0.19
C HIS A 119 4.80 -1.67 -1.26
N LEU A 120 4.61 -1.09 -2.45
CA LEU A 120 5.59 -1.16 -3.54
C LEU A 120 6.95 -0.62 -3.12
N ARG A 121 7.00 0.51 -2.39
CA ARG A 121 8.28 1.04 -1.87
C ARG A 121 8.93 0.20 -0.79
N ARG A 122 8.15 -0.53 0.00
CA ARG A 122 8.66 -1.33 1.12
C ARG A 122 9.12 -2.71 0.68
N ASP A 123 8.33 -3.35 -0.17
CA ASP A 123 8.42 -4.79 -0.41
C ASP A 123 8.93 -5.13 -1.83
N HIS A 124 9.08 -4.14 -2.72
CA HIS A 124 9.58 -4.33 -4.07
C HIS A 124 10.81 -3.47 -4.38
N TYR A 125 11.60 -3.94 -5.35
CA TYR A 125 12.81 -3.24 -5.78
C TYR A 125 12.47 -2.05 -6.67
N PHE A 126 13.25 -0.99 -6.58
CA PHE A 126 13.13 0.19 -7.44
C PHE A 126 14.52 0.73 -7.78
N CYS A 127 14.62 1.45 -8.89
CA CYS A 127 15.86 2.12 -9.26
C CYS A 127 15.96 3.47 -8.54
N HIS A 128 16.89 3.60 -7.60
CA HIS A 128 17.16 4.87 -6.92
C HIS A 128 17.55 6.04 -7.84
N PHE A 129 18.14 5.77 -9.02
CA PHE A 129 18.44 6.81 -10.00
C PHE A 129 17.16 7.33 -10.65
N CYS A 130 16.33 6.44 -11.19
CA CYS A 130 15.07 6.84 -11.82
C CYS A 130 14.07 7.44 -10.79
N ASP A 131 14.02 6.91 -9.57
CA ASP A 131 13.19 7.46 -8.49
C ASP A 131 13.61 8.90 -8.15
N SER A 132 14.90 9.21 -8.16
CA SER A 132 15.38 10.59 -7.99
C SER A 132 14.97 11.54 -9.12
N ASP A 133 14.68 11.02 -10.32
CA ASP A 133 14.14 11.76 -11.46
C ASP A 133 12.59 11.79 -11.46
N GLY A 134 11.94 11.20 -10.44
CA GLY A 134 10.49 11.16 -10.28
C GLY A 134 9.81 9.95 -10.94
N ALA A 135 10.57 8.98 -11.46
CA ALA A 135 9.98 7.74 -11.98
C ALA A 135 9.46 6.85 -10.85
N GLN A 136 8.34 6.19 -11.05
CA GLN A 136 7.74 5.26 -10.08
C GLN A 136 7.69 3.84 -10.66
N GLU A 137 8.87 3.32 -11.01
CA GLU A 137 9.03 1.97 -11.53
C GLU A 137 9.53 1.02 -10.47
N TYR A 138 8.88 -0.14 -10.40
CA TYR A 138 9.18 -1.20 -9.44
C TYR A 138 9.46 -2.51 -10.18
N TYR A 139 10.20 -3.40 -9.53
CA TYR A 139 10.63 -4.70 -10.03
C TYR A 139 10.36 -5.81 -8.99
N SER A 140 10.00 -7.00 -9.46
CA SER A 140 9.63 -8.15 -8.61
C SER A 140 10.81 -8.66 -7.79
N ASP A 141 11.99 -8.71 -8.40
CA ASP A 141 13.21 -9.24 -7.84
C ASP A 141 14.43 -8.44 -8.33
N TYR A 142 15.60 -8.79 -7.77
CA TYR A 142 16.84 -8.12 -8.09
C TYR A 142 17.30 -8.35 -9.54
N GLU A 143 16.99 -9.49 -10.16
CA GLU A 143 17.46 -9.76 -11.53
C GLU A 143 16.81 -8.83 -12.55
N TYR A 144 15.52 -8.54 -12.40
CA TYR A 144 14.85 -7.52 -13.23
C TYR A 144 15.38 -6.11 -12.97
N LEU A 145 15.67 -5.74 -11.72
CA LEU A 145 16.31 -4.45 -11.42
C LEU A 145 17.72 -4.37 -12.03
N ARG A 146 18.46 -5.49 -12.00
CA ARG A 146 19.81 -5.60 -12.56
C ARG A 146 19.79 -5.47 -14.07
N GLU A 147 18.82 -6.07 -14.75
CA GLU A 147 18.58 -5.86 -16.18
C GLU A 147 18.29 -4.39 -16.49
N HIS A 148 17.43 -3.74 -15.71
CA HIS A 148 17.19 -2.30 -15.84
C HIS A 148 18.48 -1.47 -15.69
N PHE A 149 19.35 -1.80 -14.72
CA PHE A 149 20.64 -1.12 -14.60
C PHE A 149 21.56 -1.32 -15.82
N ARG A 150 21.45 -2.43 -16.55
CA ARG A 150 22.20 -2.63 -17.80
C ARG A 150 21.64 -1.81 -18.97
N GLU A 151 20.32 -1.71 -19.06
CA GLU A 151 19.65 -1.08 -20.20
C GLU A 151 19.56 0.44 -20.10
N LYS A 152 19.39 0.96 -18.89
CA LYS A 152 19.08 2.39 -18.64
C LYS A 152 20.19 3.12 -17.89
N HIS A 153 21.13 2.38 -17.32
CA HIS A 153 22.24 2.92 -16.53
C HIS A 153 23.56 2.22 -16.91
N PHE A 154 24.62 2.48 -16.14
CA PHE A 154 25.90 1.82 -16.32
C PHE A 154 26.12 0.83 -15.18
N LEU A 155 25.98 -0.47 -15.44
CA LEU A 155 26.24 -1.53 -14.48
C LEU A 155 27.65 -2.11 -14.67
N CYS A 156 28.44 -2.20 -13.59
CA CYS A 156 29.70 -2.95 -13.60
C CYS A 156 29.47 -4.41 -13.24
N GLU A 157 29.93 -5.31 -14.10
CA GLU A 157 29.85 -6.76 -13.90
C GLU A 157 31.24 -7.42 -13.84
N GLU A 158 32.29 -6.65 -13.57
CA GLU A 158 33.67 -7.14 -13.57
C GLU A 158 34.07 -7.72 -12.20
N GLY A 159 34.50 -8.98 -12.18
CA GLY A 159 35.04 -9.61 -10.97
C GLY A 159 34.06 -9.59 -9.79
N ARG A 160 34.50 -9.08 -8.63
CA ARG A 160 33.67 -9.01 -7.41
C ARG A 160 32.45 -8.08 -7.56
N CYS A 161 32.49 -7.14 -8.49
CA CYS A 161 31.38 -6.23 -8.73
C CYS A 161 30.14 -6.94 -9.30
N SER A 162 30.32 -8.09 -9.94
CA SER A 162 29.20 -8.91 -10.43
C SER A 162 28.38 -9.58 -9.30
N THR A 163 29.00 -9.80 -8.13
CA THR A 163 28.40 -10.56 -7.02
C THR A 163 27.76 -9.66 -5.95
N GLU A 164 28.16 -8.40 -5.89
CA GLU A 164 27.59 -7.44 -4.93
C GLU A 164 26.29 -6.84 -5.49
N GLN A 165 25.24 -6.84 -4.68
CA GLN A 165 23.94 -6.27 -5.07
C GLN A 165 23.90 -4.76 -4.80
N PHE A 166 23.17 -4.03 -5.63
CA PHE A 166 22.85 -2.59 -5.51
C PHE A 166 24.01 -1.58 -5.64
N THR A 167 25.27 -1.99 -5.49
CA THR A 167 26.40 -1.06 -5.31
C THR A 167 27.12 -0.64 -6.59
N HIS A 168 27.05 -1.43 -7.65
CA HIS A 168 27.89 -1.25 -8.84
C HIS A 168 27.14 -0.74 -10.07
N ALA A 169 26.06 0.02 -9.87
CA ALA A 169 25.36 0.74 -10.92
C ALA A 169 25.65 2.25 -10.82
N PHE A 170 25.73 2.94 -11.96
CA PHE A 170 26.09 4.36 -12.04
C PHE A 170 25.15 5.11 -12.96
N ARG A 171 24.83 6.36 -12.59
CA ARG A 171 23.98 7.25 -13.39
C ARG A 171 24.67 7.68 -14.69
N THR A 172 25.97 7.96 -14.65
CA THR A 172 26.71 8.52 -15.79
C THR A 172 27.86 7.63 -16.22
N GLU A 173 28.23 7.72 -17.50
CA GLU A 173 29.38 7.01 -18.05
C GLU A 173 30.69 7.43 -17.37
N ILE A 174 30.77 8.70 -16.94
CA ILE A 174 31.94 9.27 -16.27
C ILE A 174 32.16 8.57 -14.93
N ASP A 175 31.11 8.42 -14.11
CA ASP A 175 31.19 7.76 -12.81
C ASP A 175 31.56 6.27 -12.99
N TYR A 176 30.97 5.61 -13.99
CA TYR A 176 31.29 4.23 -14.33
C TYR A 176 32.76 4.05 -14.76
N LYS A 177 33.27 4.93 -15.63
CA LYS A 177 34.68 4.93 -16.06
C LYS A 177 35.63 5.23 -14.91
N ALA A 178 35.26 6.13 -14.00
CA ALA A 178 36.03 6.42 -12.79
C ALA A 178 36.11 5.18 -11.89
N HIS A 179 34.99 4.50 -11.66
CA HIS A 179 34.95 3.23 -10.93
C HIS A 179 35.83 2.16 -11.58
N LYS A 180 35.68 1.94 -12.89
CA LYS A 180 36.48 0.96 -13.63
C LYS A 180 37.98 1.28 -13.55
N THR A 181 38.33 2.57 -13.59
CA THR A 181 39.71 3.00 -13.44
C THR A 181 40.27 2.64 -12.05
N ALA A 182 39.50 2.89 -10.99
CA ALA A 182 39.92 2.67 -9.61
C ALA A 182 39.93 1.19 -9.20
N CYS A 183 38.95 0.40 -9.65
CA CYS A 183 38.72 -0.95 -9.15
C CYS A 183 39.22 -2.06 -10.10
N HIS A 184 39.33 -1.79 -11.41
CA HIS A 184 39.58 -2.83 -12.42
C HIS A 184 40.79 -2.58 -13.34
N SER A 185 41.44 -1.41 -13.30
CA SER A 185 42.64 -1.18 -14.13
C SER A 185 43.81 -2.04 -13.67
N LYS A 186 44.25 -2.98 -14.51
CA LYS A 186 45.39 -3.85 -14.20
C LYS A 186 46.72 -3.21 -14.58
N ASN A 187 46.71 -2.26 -15.52
CA ASN A 187 47.92 -1.60 -16.03
C ASN A 187 47.67 -0.12 -16.43
N ARG A 188 48.76 0.64 -16.64
CA ARG A 188 48.70 2.07 -17.00
C ARG A 188 48.05 2.34 -18.35
N ALA A 189 48.05 1.39 -19.29
CA ALA A 189 47.44 1.55 -20.61
C ALA A 189 45.91 1.47 -20.53
N GLU A 190 45.37 0.48 -19.83
CA GLU A 190 43.94 0.37 -19.51
C GLU A 190 43.44 1.58 -18.72
N ALA A 191 44.21 2.03 -17.72
CA ALA A 191 43.87 3.22 -16.96
C ALA A 191 43.82 4.51 -17.82
N ARG A 192 44.60 4.59 -18.90
CA ARG A 192 44.53 5.72 -19.85
C ARG A 192 43.32 5.62 -20.76
N GLN A 193 43.02 4.43 -21.26
CA GLN A 193 41.84 4.20 -22.11
C GLN A 193 40.53 4.45 -21.34
N ASN A 194 40.43 3.97 -20.10
CA ASN A 194 39.24 4.18 -19.27
C ASN A 194 39.01 5.66 -18.89
N ARG A 195 40.04 6.52 -18.96
CA ARG A 195 39.92 7.97 -18.72
C ARG A 195 39.48 8.77 -19.94
N GLN A 196 39.36 8.14 -21.11
CA GLN A 196 38.92 8.82 -22.32
C GLN A 196 37.39 8.99 -22.27
N ILE A 197 36.94 10.24 -22.20
CA ILE A 197 35.54 10.63 -22.29
C ILE A 197 35.33 11.22 -23.68
N ASP A 198 34.39 10.65 -24.44
CA ASP A 198 34.02 11.20 -25.74
C ASP A 198 33.00 12.32 -25.49
N LEU A 199 33.46 13.56 -25.58
CA LEU A 199 32.61 14.74 -25.39
C LEU A 199 31.97 15.06 -26.74
N GLN A 200 30.80 14.48 -27.00
CA GLN A 200 29.96 14.92 -28.11
C GLN A 200 29.24 16.21 -27.70
N PHE A 201 29.71 17.33 -28.24
CA PHE A 201 29.02 18.60 -28.15
C PHE A 201 27.92 18.63 -29.21
N ASN A 202 26.66 18.69 -28.77
CA ASN A 202 25.50 19.00 -29.61
C ASN A 202 25.15 20.48 -29.50
#